data_AF-A0A5C4Y1T9-F1
#
_entry.id   AF-A0A5C4Y1T9-F1
#
_cell.length_a   1.000
_cell.length_b   1.000
_cell.length_c   1.000
_cell.angle_alpha   90.00
_cell.angle_beta   90.00
_cell.angle_gamma   90.00
#
_symmetry.space_group_name_H-M   'P 1'
#
loop_
_entity.id
_entity.type
_entity.pdbx_description
1 polymer ?
#
loop_
_entity_poly.entity_id
_entity_poly.type
_entity_poly.pdbx_seq_one_letter_code
_entity_poly.pdbx_strand_id
1 'polypeptide(L)'
;MIQQLQRGQRLTLDGLTAHPHFVLRAHLPGVETADLSVFGLNEARQLSDDRYFIFYNQTASPERAIALVAADQSFHIDLARLPLGIHRLIFVATTDEQPFSALRRGTASLMTEGGDSVHFTVEGELFQAERALILLELYRYQGQWRVMGVGQGFSGGLQALLESVGGEAAGQEESPAAPSSSARPTDPQVQDAPASPAPSTWAPLQSAPPRSVTDARACRHCGKRSSIFSPVKLNHEGLCRDCAHGAQQGLGRFRTRFLAACADGIMEDHEWQDLQQTIFREGLDAKAALDFVRTDALRLMERTLTLAYSDGIITAQEESDFAALAQLLRIPAGLLAPLQTELQDLRAATRIREGHLPTVQTTVLLDAGEVAHLEVPATFRHVTATRSRDIVGRVVVTNRQLYFIGTAGEGGWNVQYSKILRIEERPDGVNLELSVKKGSGSYHHVSRPLLLSATLDALVRLHKRLLLMPQTERASRSIPQHVKIAVFHRDQGKCVQCGDNNYLEYDHVIPHSLGGASTENNLQLLCRRCNLQKSNKI
;
A
#
# COMPACT_ATOMS: atom_id res chain seq x y z
N MET A 1 26.90 14.10 19.93
CA MET A 1 26.69 13.50 21.26
C MET A 1 26.61 11.98 21.07
N ILE A 2 27.37 11.22 21.86
CA ILE A 2 27.38 9.76 21.79
C ILE A 2 26.57 9.21 22.96
N GLN A 3 25.49 8.48 22.68
CA GLN A 3 24.64 7.87 23.71
C GLN A 3 24.76 6.35 23.66
N GLN A 4 25.09 5.74 24.80
CA GLN A 4 25.16 4.29 24.92
C GLN A 4 23.80 3.74 25.35
N LEU A 5 23.19 2.90 24.51
CA LEU A 5 21.99 2.13 24.82
C LEU A 5 22.36 0.86 25.59
N GLN A 6 21.65 0.62 26.69
CA GLN A 6 21.57 -0.68 27.34
C GLN A 6 20.44 -1.52 26.75
N ARG A 7 20.50 -2.85 26.95
CA ARG A 7 19.45 -3.77 26.50
C ARG A 7 18.11 -3.41 27.13
N GLY A 8 17.07 -3.25 26.32
CA GLY A 8 15.72 -2.83 26.73
C GLY A 8 15.55 -1.33 26.98
N GLN A 9 16.64 -0.55 26.99
CA GLN A 9 16.56 0.91 27.13
C GLN A 9 15.97 1.53 25.86
N ARG A 10 15.14 2.57 26.02
CA ARG A 10 14.43 3.26 24.94
C ARG A 10 14.84 4.73 24.91
N LEU A 11 15.08 5.26 23.72
CA LEU A 11 15.40 6.67 23.48
C LEU A 11 14.47 7.23 22.39
N THR A 12 14.03 8.48 22.55
CA THR A 12 13.23 9.19 21.54
C THR A 12 14.15 9.82 20.49
N LEU A 13 13.83 9.66 19.20
CA LEU A 13 14.67 10.16 18.12
C LEU A 13 14.58 11.68 17.91
N ASP A 14 13.46 12.31 18.26
CA ASP A 14 13.28 13.78 18.18
C ASP A 14 14.31 14.55 19.03
N GLY A 15 14.89 13.91 20.06
CA GLY A 15 15.95 14.48 20.87
C GLY A 15 17.36 14.26 20.31
N LEU A 16 17.50 13.53 19.20
CA LEU A 16 18.78 13.04 18.65
C LEU A 16 19.03 13.49 17.20
N THR A 17 17.97 13.83 16.46
CA THR A 17 18.07 14.47 15.15
C THR A 17 16.84 15.33 14.88
N ALA A 18 17.07 16.53 14.33
CA ALA A 18 16.00 17.41 13.86
C ALA A 18 15.35 16.92 12.55
N HIS A 19 15.98 15.96 11.87
CA HIS A 19 15.55 15.41 10.59
C HIS A 19 15.31 13.89 10.73
N PRO A 20 14.32 13.30 10.04
CA PRO A 20 13.98 11.89 10.12
C PRO A 20 14.98 10.94 9.44
N HIS A 21 16.21 11.39 9.16
CA HIS A 21 17.23 10.66 8.41
C HIS A 21 18.39 10.21 9.29
N PHE A 22 18.77 8.94 9.18
CA PHE A 22 19.93 8.37 9.88
C PHE A 22 20.45 7.10 9.19
N VAL A 23 21.62 6.65 9.62
CA VAL A 23 22.28 5.45 9.11
C VAL A 23 22.38 4.40 10.21
N LEU A 24 21.94 3.18 9.92
CA LEU A 24 22.13 2.01 10.77
C LEU A 24 23.35 1.22 10.29
N ARG A 25 24.20 0.81 11.23
CA ARG A 25 25.38 -0.03 10.95
C ARG A 25 25.65 -0.98 12.11
N ALA A 26 26.24 -2.13 11.82
CA ALA A 26 26.77 -3.01 12.86
C ALA A 26 28.23 -3.38 12.58
N HIS A 27 28.98 -3.59 13.65
CA HIS A 27 30.29 -4.22 13.62
C HIS A 27 30.26 -5.44 14.55
N LEU A 28 30.41 -6.64 13.99
CA LEU A 28 30.20 -7.90 14.70
C LEU A 28 31.45 -8.79 14.63
N PRO A 29 32.52 -8.45 15.39
CA PRO A 29 33.80 -9.14 15.30
C PRO A 29 33.68 -10.58 15.81
N GLY A 30 34.21 -11.53 15.04
CA GLY A 30 34.06 -12.96 15.33
C GLY A 30 32.91 -13.61 14.56
N VAL A 31 32.03 -12.85 13.90
CA VAL A 31 30.99 -13.30 12.96
C VAL A 31 30.94 -12.36 11.75
N GLU A 32 32.10 -12.16 11.11
CA GLU A 32 32.27 -11.15 10.04
C GLU A 32 31.48 -11.47 8.77
N THR A 33 31.09 -12.73 8.60
CA THR A 33 30.22 -13.22 7.51
C THR A 33 28.73 -13.09 7.81
N ALA A 34 28.34 -12.50 8.96
CA ALA A 34 26.93 -12.29 9.28
C ALA A 34 26.30 -11.27 8.33
N ASP A 35 25.17 -11.64 7.74
CA ASP A 35 24.35 -10.78 6.91
C ASP A 35 23.54 -9.82 7.77
N LEU A 36 23.54 -8.55 7.40
CA LEU A 36 22.72 -7.51 8.03
C LEU A 36 21.44 -7.28 7.24
N SER A 37 20.35 -7.00 7.95
CA SER A 37 19.02 -6.81 7.36
C SER A 37 18.17 -5.85 8.17
N VAL A 38 17.23 -5.18 7.50
CA VAL A 38 16.20 -4.35 8.14
C VAL A 38 14.82 -4.84 7.72
N PHE A 39 13.90 -5.02 8.68
CA PHE A 39 12.51 -5.37 8.40
C PHE A 39 11.59 -4.24 8.83
N GLY A 40 10.69 -3.81 7.95
CA GLY A 40 9.55 -2.96 8.30
C GLY A 40 8.34 -3.80 8.71
N LEU A 41 7.75 -3.49 9.85
CA LEU A 41 6.63 -4.22 10.43
C LEU A 41 5.44 -3.28 10.68
N ASN A 42 4.24 -3.86 10.60
CA ASN A 42 3.00 -3.17 10.95
C ASN A 42 2.83 -3.02 12.48
N GLU A 43 1.71 -2.42 12.90
CA GLU A 43 1.40 -2.22 14.32
C GLU A 43 1.37 -3.53 15.12
N ALA A 44 0.87 -4.61 14.51
CA ALA A 44 0.81 -5.95 15.08
C ALA A 44 2.17 -6.69 15.11
N ARG A 45 3.28 -5.99 14.81
CA ARG A 45 4.64 -6.55 14.70
C ARG A 45 4.80 -7.60 13.61
N GLN A 46 3.93 -7.58 12.61
CA GLN A 46 3.98 -8.52 11.49
C GLN A 46 4.63 -7.89 10.26
N LEU A 47 5.39 -8.71 9.53
CA LEU A 47 5.87 -8.35 8.20
C LEU A 47 4.66 -8.38 7.24
N SER A 48 4.06 -7.23 7.01
CA SER A 48 2.89 -7.10 6.14
C SER A 48 3.27 -7.10 4.65
N ASP A 49 4.52 -6.78 4.32
CA ASP A 49 5.00 -6.66 2.94
C ASP A 49 6.51 -6.95 2.84
N ASP A 50 6.86 -8.00 2.09
CA ASP A 50 8.24 -8.44 1.85
C ASP A 50 9.13 -7.34 1.25
N ARG A 51 8.56 -6.29 0.63
CA ARG A 51 9.32 -5.13 0.09
C ARG A 51 10.03 -4.33 1.18
N TYR A 52 9.61 -4.47 2.43
CA TYR A 52 10.23 -3.81 3.58
C TYR A 52 11.22 -4.71 4.31
N PHE A 53 11.54 -5.89 3.77
CA PHE A 53 12.70 -6.68 4.16
C PHE A 53 13.90 -6.31 3.27
N ILE A 54 14.79 -5.44 3.78
CA ILE A 54 15.95 -4.93 3.04
C ILE A 54 17.19 -5.70 3.46
N PHE A 55 17.88 -6.28 2.48
CA PHE A 55 19.07 -7.11 2.65
C PHE A 55 19.89 -7.10 1.36
N TYR A 56 21.00 -7.85 1.28
CA TYR A 56 21.95 -7.78 0.16
C TYR A 56 21.33 -7.97 -1.25
N ASN A 57 20.23 -8.73 -1.37
CA ASN A 57 19.55 -8.98 -2.65
C ASN A 57 18.36 -8.03 -2.91
N GLN A 58 17.91 -7.30 -1.88
CA GLN A 58 16.84 -6.31 -1.97
C GLN A 58 17.33 -5.03 -1.30
N THR A 59 18.03 -4.20 -2.06
CA THR A 59 18.84 -3.11 -1.53
C THR A 59 18.06 -1.84 -1.23
N ALA A 60 16.77 -1.76 -1.52
CA ALA A 60 15.94 -0.62 -1.14
C ALA A 60 14.45 -0.98 -1.08
N SER A 61 13.74 -0.27 -0.21
CA SER A 61 12.27 -0.18 -0.17
C SER A 61 11.72 0.58 -1.39
N PRO A 62 10.42 0.42 -1.75
CA PRO A 62 9.81 1.00 -2.95
C PRO A 62 10.02 2.52 -3.05
N GLU A 63 9.70 3.21 -1.95
CA GLU A 63 9.85 4.64 -1.80
C GLU A 63 11.25 5.05 -1.32
N ARG A 64 12.19 4.11 -1.24
CA ARG A 64 13.59 4.31 -0.79
C ARG A 64 13.71 4.94 0.60
N ALA A 65 12.71 4.75 1.47
CA ALA A 65 12.82 5.14 2.88
C ALA A 65 13.87 4.32 3.61
N ILE A 66 14.10 3.08 3.19
CA ILE A 66 15.17 2.19 3.63
C ILE A 66 16.03 1.83 2.42
N ALA A 67 17.34 2.08 2.49
CA ALA A 67 18.28 1.75 1.42
C ALA A 67 19.61 1.18 1.97
N LEU A 68 20.02 0.03 1.48
CA LEU A 68 21.30 -0.63 1.78
C LEU A 68 22.41 -0.07 0.90
N VAL A 69 23.51 0.34 1.54
CA VAL A 69 24.77 0.69 0.91
C VAL A 69 25.71 -0.50 1.02
N ALA A 70 25.87 -1.23 -0.08
CA ALA A 70 26.63 -2.49 -0.09
C ALA A 70 28.13 -2.32 0.24
N ALA A 71 28.70 -1.14 -0.01
CA ALA A 71 30.13 -0.89 0.19
C ALA A 71 30.58 -1.02 1.65
N ASP A 72 29.72 -0.67 2.60
CA ASP A 72 30.00 -0.71 4.04
C ASP A 72 28.93 -1.43 4.88
N GLN A 73 27.99 -2.11 4.19
CA GLN A 73 26.81 -2.79 4.76
C GLN A 73 26.00 -1.90 5.72
N SER A 74 25.84 -0.63 5.38
CA SER A 74 25.03 0.31 6.14
C SER A 74 23.63 0.50 5.53
N PHE A 75 22.66 0.87 6.37
CA PHE A 75 21.29 1.13 5.95
C PHE A 75 20.94 2.59 6.20
N HIS A 76 20.66 3.32 5.12
CA HIS A 76 20.13 4.67 5.18
C HIS A 76 18.62 4.59 5.39
N ILE A 77 18.14 5.26 6.44
CA ILE A 77 16.73 5.31 6.83
C ILE A 77 16.24 6.76 6.75
N ASP A 78 15.09 6.96 6.13
CA ASP A 78 14.32 8.19 6.07
C ASP A 78 12.89 7.89 6.56
N LEU A 79 12.62 8.23 7.81
CA LEU A 79 11.33 7.95 8.45
C LEU A 79 10.17 8.79 7.91
N ALA A 80 10.43 9.93 7.25
CA ALA A 80 9.34 10.74 6.68
C ALA A 80 8.80 10.15 5.38
N ARG A 81 9.60 9.32 4.70
CA ARG A 81 9.17 8.62 3.49
C ARG A 81 8.50 7.29 3.77
N LEU A 82 8.62 6.73 4.98
CA LEU A 82 7.99 5.45 5.30
C LEU A 82 6.46 5.55 5.17
N PRO A 83 5.79 4.55 4.54
CA PRO A 83 4.34 4.48 4.55
C PRO A 83 3.79 4.42 5.97
N LEU A 84 2.60 4.99 6.17
CA LEU A 84 1.95 5.02 7.48
C LEU A 84 1.68 3.62 8.04
N GLY A 85 1.54 2.60 7.19
CA GLY A 85 1.38 1.20 7.60
C GLY A 85 2.61 0.57 8.25
N ILE A 86 3.80 1.19 8.15
CA ILE A 86 5.02 0.73 8.81
C ILE A 86 5.18 1.44 10.16
N HIS A 87 4.90 0.72 11.23
CA HIS A 87 4.96 1.25 12.60
C HIS A 87 6.27 0.93 13.30
N ARG A 88 7.04 -0.04 12.80
CA ARG A 88 8.27 -0.52 13.42
C ARG A 88 9.31 -0.91 12.37
N LEU A 89 10.57 -0.74 12.71
CA LEU A 89 11.71 -1.30 11.99
C LEU A 89 12.53 -2.16 12.95
N ILE A 90 12.94 -3.36 12.54
CA ILE A 90 13.92 -4.15 13.29
C ILE A 90 15.20 -4.30 12.47
N PHE A 91 16.34 -4.10 13.12
CA PHE A 91 17.67 -4.26 12.55
C PHE A 91 18.28 -5.56 13.04
N VAL A 92 18.63 -6.44 12.12
CA VAL A 92 18.90 -7.86 12.38
C VAL A 92 20.23 -8.26 11.77
N ALA A 93 20.93 -9.16 12.46
CA ALA A 93 22.07 -9.89 11.93
C ALA A 93 21.76 -11.40 11.88
N THR A 94 22.16 -12.07 10.80
CA THR A 94 21.96 -13.53 10.61
C THR A 94 23.22 -14.19 10.09
N THR A 95 23.48 -15.45 10.44
CA THR A 95 24.69 -16.16 10.02
C THR A 95 24.44 -17.64 9.74
N ASP A 96 25.04 -18.12 8.65
CA ASP A 96 24.96 -19.52 8.20
C ASP A 96 26.22 -20.35 8.54
N GLU A 97 27.25 -19.74 9.11
CA GLU A 97 28.50 -20.43 9.39
C GLU A 97 28.57 -20.84 10.86
N GLN A 98 28.61 -19.86 11.77
CA GLN A 98 28.85 -20.07 13.19
C GLN A 98 27.86 -19.28 14.04
N PRO A 99 27.40 -19.82 15.18
CA PRO A 99 26.45 -19.14 16.04
C PRO A 99 27.04 -17.85 16.65
N PHE A 100 26.16 -16.96 17.11
CA PHE A 100 26.52 -15.69 17.74
C PHE A 100 27.25 -15.85 19.08
N SER A 101 27.43 -17.07 19.61
CA SER A 101 28.36 -17.32 20.72
C SER A 101 29.83 -17.08 20.35
N ALA A 102 30.17 -17.15 19.05
CA ALA A 102 31.50 -16.80 18.53
C ALA A 102 31.72 -15.27 18.41
N LEU A 103 30.66 -14.46 18.56
CA LEU A 103 30.77 -13.01 18.59
C LEU A 103 31.62 -12.59 19.79
N ARG A 104 32.55 -11.67 19.59
CA ARG A 104 33.25 -11.02 20.71
C ARG A 104 32.39 -9.90 21.25
N ARG A 105 32.87 -8.67 21.18
CA ARG A 105 32.12 -7.47 21.53
C ARG A 105 31.70 -6.74 20.26
N GLY A 106 30.44 -6.89 19.88
CA GLY A 106 29.84 -6.21 18.74
C GLY A 106 29.16 -4.90 19.11
N THR A 107 28.98 -4.05 18.11
CA THR A 107 28.32 -2.75 18.26
C THR A 107 27.31 -2.55 17.13
N ALA A 108 26.06 -2.31 17.48
CA ALA A 108 25.05 -1.78 16.56
C ALA A 108 24.91 -0.28 16.79
N SER A 109 24.86 0.51 15.71
CA SER A 109 24.93 1.96 15.77
C SER A 109 23.88 2.60 14.89
N LEU A 110 23.26 3.66 15.41
CA LEU A 110 22.43 4.61 14.67
C LEU A 110 23.17 5.94 14.64
N MET A 111 23.47 6.46 13.44
CA MET A 111 24.25 7.67 13.22
C MET A 111 23.42 8.70 12.46
N THR A 112 23.34 9.93 12.96
CA THR A 112 22.62 11.03 12.32
C THR A 112 23.57 11.90 11.50
N GLU A 113 23.04 12.69 10.57
CA GLU A 113 23.85 13.63 9.78
C GLU A 113 24.52 14.71 10.65
N GLY A 114 23.94 15.02 11.81
CA GLY A 114 24.48 15.98 12.79
C GLY A 114 25.66 15.45 13.62
N GLY A 115 26.07 14.18 13.43
CA GLY A 115 27.15 13.55 14.19
C GLY A 115 26.73 13.02 15.57
N ASP A 116 25.43 13.02 15.87
CA ASP A 116 24.89 12.30 17.03
C ASP A 116 24.82 10.80 16.72
N SER A 117 25.17 9.98 17.71
CA SER A 117 25.21 8.54 17.54
C SER A 117 24.67 7.82 18.77
N VAL A 118 23.89 6.78 18.50
CA VAL A 118 23.43 5.83 19.51
C VAL A 118 24.12 4.51 19.26
N HIS A 119 24.76 3.96 20.29
CA HIS A 119 25.43 2.67 20.22
C HIS A 119 24.82 1.66 21.17
N PHE A 120 24.53 0.47 20.68
CA PHE A 120 24.14 -0.69 21.47
C PHE A 120 25.24 -1.74 21.40
N THR A 121 25.76 -2.15 22.56
CA THR A 121 26.79 -3.20 22.65
C THR A 121 26.11 -4.56 22.75
N VAL A 122 26.60 -5.52 21.98
CA VAL A 122 26.20 -6.94 22.04
C VAL A 122 27.43 -7.78 22.35
N GLU A 123 27.32 -8.67 23.32
CA GLU A 123 28.38 -9.58 23.73
C GLU A 123 27.98 -11.02 23.38
N GLY A 124 28.90 -11.79 22.79
CA GLY A 124 28.62 -13.18 22.38
C GLY A 124 28.31 -14.12 23.54
N GLU A 125 28.77 -13.80 24.76
CA GLU A 125 28.49 -14.57 25.99
C GLU A 125 26.99 -14.66 26.32
N LEU A 126 26.17 -13.78 25.72
CA LEU A 126 24.71 -13.78 25.85
C LEU A 126 24.03 -14.84 24.98
N PHE A 127 24.78 -15.54 24.12
CA PHE A 127 24.28 -16.50 23.15
C PHE A 127 25.01 -17.84 23.27
N GLN A 128 24.35 -18.89 22.82
CA GLN A 128 24.86 -20.25 22.72
C GLN A 128 24.74 -20.74 21.27
N ALA A 129 23.53 -21.08 20.83
CA ALA A 129 23.26 -21.69 19.52
C ALA A 129 22.53 -20.74 18.56
N GLU A 130 22.33 -19.48 18.95
CA GLU A 130 21.60 -18.46 18.19
C GLU A 130 22.32 -18.12 16.88
N ARG A 131 21.56 -18.12 15.77
CA ARG A 131 22.05 -17.85 14.40
C ARG A 131 21.38 -16.65 13.75
N ALA A 132 20.39 -16.07 14.42
CA ALA A 132 19.83 -14.75 14.11
C ALA A 132 19.78 -13.90 15.38
N LEU A 133 19.90 -12.59 15.24
CA LEU A 133 19.98 -11.64 16.33
C LEU A 133 19.30 -10.32 15.95
N ILE A 134 18.32 -9.87 16.76
CA ILE A 134 17.78 -8.51 16.66
C ILE A 134 18.68 -7.58 17.46
N LEU A 135 19.29 -6.62 16.77
CA LEU A 135 20.21 -5.64 17.33
C LEU A 135 19.45 -4.43 17.87
N LEU A 136 18.69 -3.76 17.01
CA LEU A 136 17.93 -2.55 17.33
C LEU A 136 16.48 -2.71 16.87
N GLU A 137 15.56 -2.10 17.60
CA GLU A 137 14.18 -1.91 17.18
C GLU A 137 13.85 -0.42 17.20
N LEU A 138 13.30 0.08 16.11
CA LEU A 138 12.71 1.40 16.02
C LEU A 138 11.20 1.25 15.95
N TYR A 139 10.45 2.07 16.68
CA TYR A 139 9.00 1.98 16.69
C TYR A 139 8.35 3.33 16.97
N ARG A 140 7.13 3.50 16.47
CA ARG A 140 6.31 4.67 16.75
C ARG A 140 5.55 4.50 18.06
N TYR A 141 5.57 5.53 18.91
CA TYR A 141 4.82 5.59 20.15
C TYR A 141 4.28 7.01 20.37
N GLN A 142 2.96 7.15 20.47
CA GLN A 142 2.29 8.46 20.61
C GLN A 142 2.72 9.48 19.54
N GLY A 143 2.83 9.03 18.29
CA GLY A 143 3.22 9.88 17.16
C GLY A 143 4.73 10.06 16.95
N GLN A 144 5.56 9.77 17.95
CA GLN A 144 7.02 9.95 17.91
C GLN A 144 7.78 8.63 17.69
N TRP A 145 8.93 8.69 17.01
CA TRP A 145 9.80 7.52 16.83
C TRP A 145 10.76 7.32 18.00
N ARG A 146 10.91 6.07 18.42
CA ARG A 146 11.83 5.65 19.47
C ARG A 146 12.73 4.53 18.98
N VAL A 147 13.93 4.46 19.51
CA VAL A 147 14.89 3.37 19.30
C VAL A 147 15.13 2.60 20.60
N MET A 148 15.29 1.29 20.49
CA MET A 148 15.55 0.37 21.59
C MET A 148 16.65 -0.63 21.23
N GLY A 149 17.59 -0.86 22.15
CA GLY A 149 18.55 -1.95 22.03
C GLY A 149 17.91 -3.28 22.45
N VAL A 150 17.87 -4.28 21.57
CA VAL A 150 17.10 -5.51 21.81
C VAL A 150 17.98 -6.67 22.28
N GLY A 151 18.98 -7.03 21.49
CA GLY A 151 19.92 -8.12 21.79
C GLY A 151 19.24 -9.49 21.97
N GLN A 152 18.16 -9.76 21.24
CA GLN A 152 17.44 -11.04 21.30
C GLN A 152 17.90 -11.97 20.17
N GLY A 153 18.42 -13.13 20.53
CA GLY A 153 18.88 -14.13 19.57
C GLY A 153 17.87 -15.26 19.33
N PHE A 154 18.02 -15.96 18.21
CA PHE A 154 17.14 -17.04 17.76
C PHE A 154 17.98 -18.23 17.27
N SER A 155 17.86 -19.38 17.93
CA SER A 155 18.60 -20.62 17.59
C SER A 155 18.17 -21.23 16.26
N GLY A 156 16.89 -21.10 15.89
CA GLY A 156 16.38 -21.51 14.57
C GLY A 156 16.74 -20.55 13.43
N GLY A 157 17.69 -19.63 13.63
CA GLY A 157 18.17 -18.70 12.62
C GLY A 157 17.08 -17.72 12.17
N LEU A 158 17.20 -17.26 10.92
CA LEU A 158 16.27 -16.29 10.35
C LEU A 158 14.81 -16.78 10.38
N GLN A 159 14.58 -18.08 10.20
CA GLN A 159 13.25 -18.66 10.21
C GLN A 159 12.55 -18.47 11.57
N ALA A 160 13.20 -18.84 12.68
CA ALA A 160 12.62 -18.67 14.02
C ALA A 160 12.40 -17.19 14.37
N LEU A 161 13.25 -16.30 13.86
CA LEU A 161 13.05 -14.86 13.99
C LEU A 161 11.79 -14.42 13.24
N LEU A 162 11.62 -14.84 11.98
CA LEU A 162 10.45 -14.54 11.14
C LEU A 162 9.14 -15.09 11.76
N GLU A 163 9.19 -16.27 12.35
CA GLU A 163 8.07 -16.86 13.09
C GLU A 163 7.75 -16.03 14.35
N SER A 164 8.75 -15.53 15.07
CA SER A 164 8.51 -14.69 16.26
C SER A 164 7.92 -13.30 15.96
N VAL A 165 8.17 -12.79 14.74
CA VAL A 165 7.55 -11.56 14.23
C VAL A 165 6.29 -11.87 13.40
N GLY A 166 5.77 -13.10 13.46
CA GLY A 166 4.68 -13.57 12.59
C GLY A 166 3.72 -14.60 13.20
N GLY A 167 3.87 -15.05 14.44
CA GLY A 167 2.97 -16.04 15.04
C GLY A 167 3.06 -16.14 16.57
N GLU A 168 1.90 -16.20 17.21
CA GLU A 168 1.76 -16.62 18.60
C GLU A 168 2.34 -18.03 18.79
N ALA A 169 3.07 -18.20 19.90
CA ALA A 169 3.47 -19.50 20.39
C ALA A 169 2.20 -20.33 20.69
N ALA A 170 1.92 -21.34 19.87
CA ALA A 170 1.21 -22.51 20.38
C ALA A 170 2.10 -23.09 21.49
N GLY A 171 1.61 -22.98 22.73
CA GLY A 171 2.29 -23.49 23.91
C GLY A 171 2.78 -24.92 23.68
N GLN A 172 3.98 -25.18 24.17
CA GLN A 172 4.55 -26.51 24.27
C GLN A 172 3.51 -27.46 24.90
N GLU A 173 3.14 -28.52 24.18
CA GLU A 173 2.46 -29.68 24.76
C GLU A 173 3.41 -30.34 25.76
N GLU A 174 3.22 -30.05 27.04
CA GLU A 174 3.61 -30.99 28.10
C GLU A 174 2.63 -32.17 28.11
N SER A 175 3.19 -33.37 28.09
CA SER A 175 2.49 -34.66 28.18
C SER A 175 1.85 -34.87 29.57
N PRO A 176 0.82 -35.73 29.69
CA PRO A 176 -0.26 -35.55 30.68
C PRO A 176 0.03 -36.18 32.05
N ALA A 177 -0.39 -35.49 33.11
CA ALA A 177 -0.69 -36.08 34.41
C ALA A 177 -2.16 -35.84 34.79
N ALA A 178 -2.76 -36.86 35.39
CA ALA A 178 -4.20 -37.09 35.60
C ALA A 178 -4.90 -36.08 36.55
N PRO A 179 -6.25 -36.11 36.64
CA PRO A 179 -7.07 -34.95 37.00
C PRO A 179 -7.30 -34.81 38.50
N SER A 180 -7.47 -33.57 38.95
CA SER A 180 -8.18 -33.28 40.20
C SER A 180 -9.00 -32.00 40.07
N SER A 181 -10.21 -32.11 40.60
CA SER A 181 -11.38 -31.28 40.40
C SER A 181 -11.36 -29.93 41.11
N SER A 182 -12.14 -29.01 40.53
CA SER A 182 -12.97 -27.99 41.19
C SER A 182 -12.28 -26.76 41.76
N ALA A 183 -12.46 -25.63 41.07
CA ALA A 183 -13.06 -24.43 41.65
C ALA A 183 -13.34 -23.41 40.53
N ARG A 184 -14.61 -22.97 40.44
CA ARG A 184 -15.02 -21.81 39.65
C ARG A 184 -14.80 -20.54 40.50
N PRO A 185 -14.12 -19.53 39.95
CA PRO A 185 -14.60 -18.15 40.09
C PRO A 185 -14.61 -17.46 38.72
N THR A 186 -15.78 -17.10 38.21
CA THR A 186 -16.29 -15.72 38.18
C THR A 186 -15.62 -14.89 37.09
N ASP A 187 -16.39 -14.71 36.02
CA ASP A 187 -16.11 -13.93 34.82
C ASP A 187 -15.70 -12.48 35.16
N PRO A 188 -14.52 -11.99 34.72
CA PRO A 188 -14.26 -10.57 34.64
C PRO A 188 -15.02 -10.03 33.44
N GLN A 189 -16.00 -9.18 33.70
CA GLN A 189 -16.74 -8.43 32.67
C GLN A 189 -15.77 -7.82 31.65
N VAL A 190 -16.00 -8.17 30.38
CA VAL A 190 -15.49 -7.47 29.21
C VAL A 190 -15.94 -6.02 29.32
N GLN A 191 -15.00 -5.15 29.68
CA GLN A 191 -15.17 -3.72 29.45
C GLN A 191 -15.03 -3.50 27.95
N ASP A 192 -16.12 -3.04 27.33
CA ASP A 192 -16.15 -2.62 25.94
C ASP A 192 -14.94 -1.73 25.64
N ALA A 193 -14.09 -2.22 24.74
CA ALA A 193 -13.13 -1.38 24.05
C ALA A 193 -13.92 -0.23 23.39
N PRO A 194 -13.43 1.02 23.42
CA PRO A 194 -14.10 2.10 22.72
C PRO A 194 -14.18 1.71 21.24
N ALA A 195 -15.42 1.63 20.75
CA ALA A 195 -15.71 1.42 19.34
C ALA A 195 -14.85 2.39 18.52
N SER A 196 -14.25 1.87 17.45
CA SER A 196 -13.73 2.69 16.35
C SER A 196 -14.76 3.78 16.04
N PRO A 197 -14.35 5.07 15.91
CA PRO A 197 -15.30 6.11 15.58
C PRO A 197 -16.00 5.69 14.29
N ALA A 198 -17.34 5.63 14.35
CA ALA A 198 -18.17 5.41 13.18
C ALA A 198 -17.79 6.44 12.10
N PRO A 199 -17.89 6.09 10.80
CA PRO A 199 -17.61 7.05 9.74
C PRO A 199 -18.44 8.31 9.98
N SER A 200 -17.79 9.47 10.02
CA SER A 200 -18.48 10.74 10.10
C SER A 200 -19.36 10.87 8.87
N THR A 201 -20.67 10.66 9.03
CA THR A 201 -21.61 10.84 7.93
C THR A 201 -21.78 12.33 7.68
N TRP A 202 -20.94 12.87 6.80
CA TRP A 202 -21.06 14.24 6.30
C TRP A 202 -22.45 14.44 5.68
N ALA A 203 -23.19 15.44 6.17
CA ALA A 203 -24.47 15.79 5.58
C ALA A 203 -24.25 16.67 4.32
N PRO A 204 -25.03 16.49 3.23
CA PRO A 204 -24.93 17.36 2.06
C PRO A 204 -25.15 18.84 2.39
N LEU A 205 -24.41 19.73 1.74
CA LEU A 205 -24.58 21.17 1.91
C LEU A 205 -26.01 21.61 1.54
N GLN A 206 -26.60 22.40 2.42
CA GLN A 206 -27.95 22.94 2.32
C GLN A 206 -27.92 24.41 1.89
N SER A 207 -28.78 24.78 0.95
CA SER A 207 -28.94 26.18 0.52
C SER A 207 -29.45 27.04 1.66
N ALA A 208 -29.05 28.31 1.67
CA ALA A 208 -29.60 29.26 2.63
C ALA A 208 -31.13 29.36 2.46
N PRO A 209 -31.88 29.46 3.58
CA PRO A 209 -33.33 29.53 3.52
C PRO A 209 -33.78 30.71 2.66
N PRO A 210 -34.74 30.51 1.74
CA PRO A 210 -35.19 31.58 0.87
C PRO A 210 -35.82 32.69 1.71
N ARG A 211 -35.41 33.94 1.48
CA ARG A 211 -36.09 35.10 2.06
C ARG A 211 -37.49 35.18 1.45
N SER A 212 -38.52 35.24 2.29
CA SER A 212 -39.92 35.31 1.87
C SER A 212 -40.19 36.62 1.12
N VAL A 213 -40.21 36.56 -0.21
CA VAL A 213 -40.63 37.68 -1.07
C VAL A 213 -41.95 37.29 -1.74
N THR A 214 -43.02 37.99 -1.38
CA THR A 214 -44.40 37.71 -1.81
C THR A 214 -44.75 38.29 -3.20
N ASP A 215 -43.80 38.95 -3.88
CA ASP A 215 -44.07 39.65 -5.14
C ASP A 215 -43.04 39.35 -6.24
N ALA A 216 -43.53 38.88 -7.39
CA ALA A 216 -42.73 38.53 -8.56
C ALA A 216 -42.01 39.72 -9.23
N ARG A 217 -42.39 40.97 -8.92
CA ARG A 217 -41.77 42.20 -9.44
C ARG A 217 -40.73 42.83 -8.50
N ALA A 218 -40.43 42.17 -7.39
CA ALA A 218 -39.44 42.62 -6.41
C ALA A 218 -38.16 41.77 -6.51
N CYS A 219 -37.00 42.39 -6.23
CA CYS A 219 -35.75 41.67 -6.08
C CYS A 219 -35.88 40.62 -4.95
N ARG A 220 -35.54 39.36 -5.25
CA ARG A 220 -35.68 38.24 -4.30
C ARG A 220 -34.77 38.34 -3.07
N HIS A 221 -33.72 39.17 -3.11
CA HIS A 221 -32.77 39.31 -2.01
C HIS A 221 -32.99 40.56 -1.14
N CYS A 222 -33.19 41.73 -1.76
CA CYS A 222 -33.36 43.01 -1.04
C CYS A 222 -34.79 43.58 -1.06
N GLY A 223 -35.72 42.97 -1.79
CA GLY A 223 -37.11 43.43 -1.88
C GLY A 223 -37.34 44.70 -2.71
N LYS A 224 -36.29 45.31 -3.30
CA LYS A 224 -36.42 46.50 -4.17
C LYS A 224 -37.37 46.20 -5.34
N ARG A 225 -38.35 47.07 -5.57
CA ARG A 225 -39.33 46.98 -6.66
C ARG A 225 -39.00 48.00 -7.74
N SER A 226 -39.36 47.68 -8.99
CA SER A 226 -39.31 48.67 -10.06
C SER A 226 -40.43 49.70 -9.85
N SER A 227 -40.06 50.98 -9.77
CA SER A 227 -40.99 52.11 -9.68
C SER A 227 -40.75 53.07 -10.84
N ILE A 228 -41.74 53.92 -11.15
CA ILE A 228 -41.67 54.96 -12.20
C ILE A 228 -40.45 55.86 -12.00
N PHE A 229 -40.06 56.11 -10.74
CA PHE A 229 -38.93 56.97 -10.37
C PHE A 229 -37.62 56.20 -10.09
N SER A 230 -37.63 54.86 -10.14
CA SER A 230 -36.44 54.03 -9.94
C SER A 230 -36.64 52.67 -10.62
N PRO A 231 -36.30 52.55 -11.92
CA PRO A 231 -36.41 51.30 -12.65
C PRO A 231 -35.38 50.28 -12.14
N VAL A 232 -35.86 49.14 -11.64
CA VAL A 232 -35.01 48.03 -11.19
C VAL A 232 -35.08 46.93 -12.25
N LYS A 233 -33.96 46.72 -12.95
CA LYS A 233 -33.81 45.55 -13.83
C LYS A 233 -33.39 44.34 -13.00
N LEU A 234 -34.16 43.27 -13.11
CA LEU A 234 -33.84 41.97 -12.51
C LEU A 234 -33.16 41.08 -13.56
N ASN A 235 -32.18 40.28 -13.11
CA ASN A 235 -31.61 39.21 -13.93
C ASN A 235 -32.58 38.02 -14.04
N HIS A 236 -32.17 36.98 -14.76
CA HIS A 236 -32.95 35.74 -14.92
C HIS A 236 -33.23 34.98 -13.60
N GLU A 237 -32.48 35.29 -12.53
CA GLU A 237 -32.65 34.72 -11.19
C GLU A 237 -33.57 35.58 -10.28
N GLY A 238 -34.03 36.73 -10.77
CA GLY A 238 -34.87 37.67 -10.01
C GLY A 238 -34.09 38.58 -9.06
N LEU A 239 -32.80 38.82 -9.31
CA LEU A 239 -31.93 39.69 -8.51
C LEU A 239 -31.66 41.03 -9.19
N CYS A 240 -31.64 42.12 -8.43
CA CYS A 240 -31.13 43.41 -8.90
C CYS A 240 -29.60 43.38 -9.05
N ARG A 241 -29.04 44.35 -9.78
CA ARG A 241 -27.58 44.45 -10.03
C ARG A 241 -26.73 44.38 -8.75
N ASP A 242 -27.10 45.12 -7.70
CA ASP A 242 -26.35 45.16 -6.44
C ASP A 242 -26.35 43.79 -5.75
N CYS A 243 -27.51 43.12 -5.70
CA CYS A 243 -27.63 41.81 -5.07
C CYS A 243 -26.97 40.70 -5.89
N ALA A 244 -27.03 40.77 -7.22
CA ALA A 244 -26.28 39.88 -8.09
C ALA A 244 -24.76 40.04 -7.88
N HIS A 245 -24.27 41.27 -7.74
CA HIS A 245 -22.86 41.53 -7.43
C HIS A 245 -22.48 41.02 -6.03
N GLY A 246 -23.34 41.24 -5.03
CA GLY A 246 -23.14 40.72 -3.67
C GLY A 246 -23.09 39.19 -3.63
N ALA A 247 -23.98 38.50 -4.37
CA ALA A 247 -23.98 37.05 -4.49
C ALA A 247 -22.68 36.53 -5.13
N GLN A 248 -22.19 37.18 -6.18
CA GLN A 248 -20.89 36.85 -6.79
C GLN A 248 -19.72 37.04 -5.83
N GLN A 249 -19.71 38.10 -5.02
CA GLN A 249 -18.70 38.27 -3.98
C GLN A 249 -18.81 37.22 -2.88
N GLY A 250 -20.03 36.80 -2.52
CA GLY A 250 -20.29 35.70 -1.59
C GLY A 250 -19.73 34.37 -2.09
N LEU A 251 -19.93 34.04 -3.37
CA LEU A 251 -19.31 32.88 -4.02
C LEU A 251 -17.78 32.96 -3.99
N GLY A 252 -17.19 34.15 -4.17
CA GLY A 252 -15.76 34.37 -4.00
C GLY A 252 -15.27 34.05 -2.59
N ARG A 253 -15.99 34.48 -1.55
CA ARG A 253 -15.66 34.14 -0.15
C ARG A 253 -15.81 32.64 0.14
N PHE A 254 -16.86 32.01 -0.38
CA PHE A 254 -17.04 30.57 -0.31
C PHE A 254 -15.86 29.82 -0.93
N ARG A 255 -15.43 30.22 -2.13
CA ARG A 255 -14.24 29.64 -2.78
C ARG A 255 -12.98 29.79 -1.94
N THR A 256 -12.75 30.94 -1.32
CA THR A 256 -11.59 31.14 -0.43
C THR A 256 -11.61 30.17 0.75
N ARG A 257 -12.78 29.96 1.36
CA ARG A 257 -12.95 28.99 2.45
C ARG A 257 -12.77 27.55 1.98
N PHE A 258 -13.32 27.22 0.81
CA PHE A 258 -13.15 25.92 0.18
C PHE A 258 -11.67 25.59 -0.08
N LEU A 259 -10.92 26.54 -0.66
CA LEU A 259 -9.50 26.36 -0.92
C LEU A 259 -8.66 26.22 0.36
N ALA A 260 -9.04 26.94 1.43
CA ALA A 260 -8.39 26.80 2.72
C ALA A 260 -8.62 25.42 3.33
N ALA A 261 -9.85 24.89 3.24
CA ALA A 261 -10.19 23.55 3.69
C ALA A 261 -9.50 22.45 2.86
N CYS A 262 -9.24 22.70 1.58
CA CYS A 262 -8.56 21.74 0.71
C CYS A 262 -7.02 21.82 0.78
N ALA A 263 -6.46 22.60 1.70
CA ALA A 263 -5.05 22.98 1.65
C ALA A 263 -4.13 21.77 1.88
N ASP A 264 -4.47 20.89 2.82
CA ASP A 264 -3.73 19.66 3.12
C ASP A 264 -4.12 18.48 2.20
N GLY A 265 -5.27 18.56 1.52
CA GLY A 265 -5.78 17.53 0.60
C GLY A 265 -6.79 16.58 1.23
N ILE A 266 -7.21 16.83 2.47
CA ILE A 266 -8.20 16.06 3.21
C ILE A 266 -9.28 17.05 3.69
N MET A 267 -10.55 16.71 3.53
CA MET A 267 -11.65 17.57 4.02
C MET A 267 -12.10 17.04 5.38
N GLU A 268 -11.99 17.84 6.43
CA GLU A 268 -12.46 17.47 7.76
C GLU A 268 -13.91 17.92 8.03
N ASP A 269 -14.59 17.25 8.97
CA ASP A 269 -15.95 17.57 9.41
C ASP A 269 -16.13 19.05 9.77
N HIS A 270 -15.17 19.62 10.49
CA HIS A 270 -15.25 20.98 10.99
C HIS A 270 -15.13 22.02 9.85
N GLU A 271 -14.33 21.70 8.83
CA GLU A 271 -14.16 22.52 7.63
C GLU A 271 -15.41 22.46 6.75
N TRP A 272 -16.01 21.27 6.63
CA TRP A 272 -17.29 21.09 5.95
C TRP A 272 -18.41 21.91 6.61
N GLN A 273 -18.42 21.97 7.94
CA GLN A 273 -19.33 22.82 8.70
C GLN A 273 -19.06 24.32 8.47
N ASP A 274 -17.81 24.76 8.37
CA ASP A 274 -17.47 26.16 8.04
C ASP A 274 -17.97 26.55 6.64
N LEU A 275 -17.90 25.64 5.66
CA LEU A 275 -18.50 25.83 4.33
C LEU A 275 -20.02 25.99 4.41
N GLN A 276 -20.70 25.14 5.18
CA GLN A 276 -22.14 25.26 5.41
C GLN A 276 -22.51 26.59 6.07
N GLN A 277 -21.76 27.03 7.08
CA GLN A 277 -21.98 28.32 7.74
C GLN A 277 -21.73 29.48 6.79
N THR A 278 -20.75 29.36 5.90
CA THR A 278 -20.49 30.36 4.85
C THR A 278 -21.68 30.46 3.88
N ILE A 279 -22.25 29.34 3.44
CA ILE A 279 -23.46 29.34 2.60
C ILE A 279 -24.61 30.09 3.28
N PHE A 280 -24.86 29.81 4.56
CA PHE A 280 -25.94 30.46 5.31
C PHE A 280 -25.69 31.95 5.53
N ARG A 281 -24.47 32.34 5.91
CA ARG A 281 -24.09 33.74 6.14
C ARG A 281 -24.22 34.59 4.89
N GLU A 282 -23.82 34.03 3.75
CA GLU A 282 -23.80 34.70 2.46
C GLU A 282 -25.13 34.60 1.70
N GLY A 283 -26.09 33.80 2.19
CA GLY A 283 -27.38 33.64 1.54
C GLY A 283 -27.30 32.88 0.21
N LEU A 284 -26.35 31.95 0.07
CA LEU A 284 -26.04 31.27 -1.18
C LEU A 284 -26.93 30.05 -1.42
N ASP A 285 -27.12 29.70 -2.68
CA ASP A 285 -27.59 28.37 -3.06
C ASP A 285 -26.42 27.38 -3.05
N ALA A 286 -26.59 26.23 -2.37
CA ALA A 286 -25.52 25.26 -2.20
C ALA A 286 -25.09 24.62 -3.53
N LYS A 287 -26.03 24.42 -4.47
CA LYS A 287 -25.68 23.90 -5.80
C LYS A 287 -24.86 24.92 -6.57
N ALA A 288 -25.27 26.19 -6.59
CA ALA A 288 -24.51 27.26 -7.23
C ALA A 288 -23.10 27.44 -6.62
N ALA A 289 -22.97 27.30 -5.30
CA ALA A 289 -21.68 27.37 -4.60
C ALA A 289 -20.74 26.21 -5.01
N LEU A 290 -21.24 24.97 -5.03
CA LEU A 290 -20.49 23.80 -5.49
C LEU A 290 -20.15 23.87 -6.99
N ASP A 291 -21.09 24.34 -7.82
CA ASP A 291 -20.87 24.57 -9.25
C ASP A 291 -19.73 25.59 -9.47
N PHE A 292 -19.66 26.63 -8.63
CA PHE A 292 -18.66 27.68 -8.72
C PHE A 292 -17.24 27.21 -8.38
N VAL A 293 -17.09 26.28 -7.42
CA VAL A 293 -15.78 25.71 -7.03
C VAL A 293 -15.46 24.39 -7.73
N ARG A 294 -16.23 24.00 -8.76
CA ARG A 294 -16.10 22.69 -9.41
C ARG A 294 -14.68 22.34 -9.85
N THR A 295 -13.96 23.29 -10.44
CA THR A 295 -12.56 23.07 -10.85
C THR A 295 -11.64 22.83 -9.65
N ASP A 296 -11.86 23.53 -8.54
CA ASP A 296 -11.09 23.35 -7.32
C ASP A 296 -11.45 22.01 -6.63
N ALA A 297 -12.71 21.59 -6.68
CA ALA A 297 -13.19 20.30 -6.18
C ALA A 297 -12.58 19.12 -6.94
N LEU A 298 -12.44 19.21 -8.27
CA LEU A 298 -11.74 18.18 -9.05
C LEU A 298 -10.26 18.06 -8.66
N ARG A 299 -9.58 19.18 -8.40
CA ARG A 299 -8.18 19.17 -7.92
C ARG A 299 -8.04 18.57 -6.53
N LEU A 300 -9.02 18.79 -5.64
CA LEU A 300 -9.07 18.10 -4.36
C LEU A 300 -9.13 16.58 -4.60
N MET A 301 -10.04 16.13 -5.47
CA MET A 301 -10.20 14.69 -5.75
C MET A 301 -8.94 14.05 -6.35
N GLU A 302 -8.29 14.72 -7.30
CA GLU A 302 -6.99 14.32 -7.86
C GLU A 302 -5.93 14.14 -6.76
N ARG A 303 -5.84 15.11 -5.83
CA ARG A 303 -4.91 15.04 -4.69
C ARG A 303 -5.28 13.93 -3.72
N THR A 304 -6.55 13.77 -3.36
CA THR A 304 -7.01 12.70 -2.47
C THR A 304 -6.66 11.32 -3.03
N LEU A 305 -6.88 11.10 -4.34
CA LEU A 305 -6.50 9.86 -5.01
C LEU A 305 -4.97 9.65 -5.00
N THR A 306 -4.21 10.72 -5.26
CA THR A 306 -2.74 10.67 -5.21
C THR A 306 -2.21 10.30 -3.82
N LEU A 307 -2.82 10.85 -2.75
CA LEU A 307 -2.46 10.56 -1.36
C LEU A 307 -2.80 9.11 -0.98
N ALA A 308 -4.00 8.65 -1.35
CA ALA A 308 -4.42 7.26 -1.14
C ALA A 308 -3.51 6.26 -1.86
N TYR A 309 -2.93 6.65 -3.00
CA TYR A 309 -2.02 5.79 -3.76
C TYR A 309 -0.55 5.87 -3.31
N SER A 310 -0.20 6.66 -2.30
CA SER A 310 1.21 6.92 -1.97
C SER A 310 2.05 5.67 -1.64
N ASP A 311 1.42 4.59 -1.17
CA ASP A 311 2.07 3.30 -0.86
C ASP A 311 1.89 2.22 -1.96
N GLY A 312 1.21 2.58 -3.06
CA GLY A 312 0.92 1.68 -4.17
C GLY A 312 -0.26 0.73 -3.93
N ILE A 313 -1.04 0.90 -2.88
CA ILE A 313 -2.19 0.07 -2.52
C ILE A 313 -3.38 1.01 -2.28
N ILE A 314 -4.60 0.54 -2.59
CA ILE A 314 -5.81 1.26 -2.20
C ILE A 314 -6.69 0.36 -1.34
N THR A 315 -7.08 0.87 -0.18
CA THR A 315 -7.95 0.17 0.76
C THR A 315 -9.43 0.37 0.40
N ALA A 316 -10.29 -0.53 0.89
CA ALA A 316 -11.73 -0.41 0.72
C ALA A 316 -12.31 0.85 1.39
N GLN A 317 -11.67 1.32 2.48
CA GLN A 317 -12.07 2.53 3.17
C GLN A 317 -11.76 3.76 2.31
N GLU A 318 -10.56 3.85 1.74
CA GLU A 318 -10.19 4.96 0.85
C GLU A 318 -11.06 5.00 -0.41
N GLU A 319 -11.43 3.84 -0.99
CA GLU A 319 -12.39 3.77 -2.10
C GLU A 319 -13.76 4.32 -1.70
N SER A 320 -14.24 3.96 -0.50
CA SER A 320 -15.51 4.46 0.04
C SER A 320 -15.47 5.97 0.30
N ASP A 321 -14.38 6.47 0.90
CA ASP A 321 -14.21 7.87 1.24
C ASP A 321 -14.12 8.74 -0.02
N PHE A 322 -13.39 8.27 -1.05
CA PHE A 322 -13.33 8.92 -2.35
C PHE A 322 -14.72 9.04 -2.99
N ALA A 323 -15.51 7.96 -2.97
CA ALA A 323 -16.87 7.95 -3.52
C ALA A 323 -17.82 8.87 -2.74
N ALA A 324 -17.74 8.85 -1.40
CA ALA A 324 -18.55 9.70 -0.53
C ALA A 324 -18.25 11.19 -0.76
N LEU A 325 -16.96 11.55 -0.83
CA LEU A 325 -16.52 12.92 -1.08
C LEU A 325 -16.97 13.43 -2.46
N ALA A 326 -16.84 12.60 -3.52
CA ALA A 326 -17.33 12.95 -4.85
C ALA A 326 -18.85 13.21 -4.87
N GLN A 327 -19.63 12.43 -4.11
CA GLN A 327 -21.07 12.61 -3.97
C GLN A 327 -21.43 13.91 -3.25
N LEU A 328 -20.73 14.24 -2.16
CA LEU A 328 -20.96 15.46 -1.39
C LEU A 328 -20.62 16.72 -2.17
N LEU A 329 -19.53 16.69 -2.93
CA LEU A 329 -19.11 17.75 -3.84
C LEU A 329 -19.99 17.84 -5.10
N ARG A 330 -20.93 16.89 -5.29
CA ARG A 330 -21.84 16.81 -6.45
C ARG A 330 -21.12 16.86 -7.78
N ILE A 331 -20.02 16.09 -7.88
CA ILE A 331 -19.22 16.04 -9.11
C ILE A 331 -20.01 15.26 -10.18
N PRO A 332 -20.25 15.84 -11.37
CA PRO A 332 -20.90 15.13 -12.47
C PRO A 332 -20.10 13.89 -12.90
N ALA A 333 -20.78 12.79 -13.19
CA ALA A 333 -20.14 11.52 -13.55
C ALA A 333 -19.16 11.65 -14.74
N GLY A 334 -19.48 12.49 -15.73
CA GLY A 334 -18.60 12.72 -16.88
C GLY A 334 -17.26 13.38 -16.52
N LEU A 335 -17.21 14.19 -15.45
CA LEU A 335 -15.98 14.81 -14.97
C LEU A 335 -15.21 13.89 -14.01
N LEU A 336 -15.91 12.96 -13.36
CA LEU A 336 -15.32 11.98 -12.44
C LEU A 336 -14.76 10.75 -13.17
N ALA A 337 -15.19 10.48 -14.40
CA ALA A 337 -14.82 9.30 -15.18
C ALA A 337 -13.31 9.04 -15.33
N PRO A 338 -12.44 10.07 -15.55
CA PRO A 338 -10.99 9.85 -15.60
C PRO A 338 -10.44 9.32 -14.26
N LEU A 339 -10.84 9.94 -13.14
CA LEU A 339 -10.42 9.54 -11.80
C LEU A 339 -10.96 8.16 -11.41
N GLN A 340 -12.18 7.83 -11.83
CA GLN A 340 -12.74 6.48 -11.64
C GLN A 340 -11.96 5.42 -12.42
N THR A 341 -11.50 5.75 -13.62
CA THR A 341 -10.66 4.83 -14.42
C THR A 341 -9.34 4.59 -13.71
N GLU A 342 -8.71 5.65 -13.21
CA GLU A 342 -7.48 5.54 -12.42
C GLU A 342 -7.68 4.70 -11.16
N LEU A 343 -8.73 4.96 -10.37
CA LEU A 343 -9.11 4.17 -9.20
C LEU A 343 -9.33 2.67 -9.52
N GLN A 344 -9.94 2.36 -10.67
CA GLN A 344 -10.12 0.98 -11.13
C GLN A 344 -8.77 0.31 -11.46
N ASP A 345 -7.84 1.05 -12.07
CA ASP A 345 -6.48 0.58 -12.34
C ASP A 345 -5.73 0.31 -11.04
N LEU A 346 -5.83 1.20 -10.04
CA LEU A 346 -5.25 1.00 -8.72
C LEU A 346 -5.77 -0.28 -8.06
N ARG A 347 -7.09 -0.45 -8.01
CA ARG A 347 -7.73 -1.62 -7.43
C ARG A 347 -7.31 -2.91 -8.14
N ALA A 348 -7.27 -2.89 -9.47
CA ALA A 348 -6.83 -4.04 -10.23
C ALA A 348 -5.36 -4.37 -9.96
N ALA A 349 -4.49 -3.37 -9.84
CA ALA A 349 -3.08 -3.54 -9.50
C ALA A 349 -2.89 -4.12 -8.09
N THR A 350 -3.62 -3.63 -7.08
CA THR A 350 -3.62 -4.18 -5.72
C THR A 350 -3.98 -5.67 -5.73
N ARG A 351 -5.11 -6.02 -6.38
CA ARG A 351 -5.52 -7.43 -6.48
C ARG A 351 -4.47 -8.31 -7.15
N ILE A 352 -3.82 -7.82 -8.21
CA ILE A 352 -2.76 -8.54 -8.92
C ILE A 352 -1.56 -8.78 -7.98
N ARG A 353 -1.14 -7.76 -7.22
CA ARG A 353 -0.05 -7.85 -6.24
C ARG A 353 -0.37 -8.85 -5.12
N GLU A 354 -1.64 -8.98 -4.74
CA GLU A 354 -2.12 -9.99 -3.79
C GLU A 354 -2.20 -11.41 -4.36
N GLY A 355 -2.00 -11.59 -5.68
CA GLY A 355 -2.00 -12.90 -6.34
C GLY A 355 -3.20 -13.16 -7.25
N HIS A 356 -4.11 -12.21 -7.43
CA HIS A 356 -5.26 -12.36 -8.34
C HIS A 356 -4.89 -11.91 -9.75
N LEU A 357 -4.19 -12.76 -10.49
CA LEU A 357 -3.84 -12.52 -11.88
C LEU A 357 -5.07 -12.73 -12.79
N PRO A 358 -5.55 -11.70 -13.52
CA PRO A 358 -6.64 -11.88 -14.47
C PRO A 358 -6.20 -12.76 -15.64
N THR A 359 -7.15 -13.40 -16.34
CA THR A 359 -6.89 -14.11 -17.60
C THR A 359 -7.37 -13.25 -18.76
N VAL A 360 -6.51 -13.05 -19.78
CA VAL A 360 -6.86 -12.31 -21.00
C VAL A 360 -6.71 -13.19 -22.23
N GLN A 361 -7.57 -12.97 -23.23
CA GLN A 361 -7.41 -13.60 -24.54
C GLN A 361 -6.33 -12.87 -25.33
N THR A 362 -5.43 -13.62 -25.97
CA THR A 362 -4.38 -13.06 -26.80
C THR A 362 -4.31 -13.76 -28.15
N THR A 363 -3.80 -13.06 -29.15
CA THR A 363 -3.52 -13.61 -30.49
C THR A 363 -2.17 -14.32 -30.57
N VAL A 364 -1.36 -14.28 -29.51
CA VAL A 364 -0.10 -15.02 -29.44
C VAL A 364 -0.40 -16.51 -29.30
N LEU A 365 0.31 -17.34 -30.05
CA LEU A 365 0.27 -18.79 -29.87
C LEU A 365 1.02 -19.14 -28.58
N LEU A 366 0.26 -19.55 -27.56
CA LEU A 366 0.78 -19.91 -26.24
C LEU A 366 1.03 -21.41 -26.14
N ASP A 367 2.02 -21.80 -25.34
CA ASP A 367 2.30 -23.20 -25.04
C ASP A 367 1.17 -23.84 -24.19
N ALA A 368 1.10 -25.17 -24.15
CA ALA A 368 0.13 -25.87 -23.32
C ALA A 368 0.29 -25.50 -21.83
N GLY A 369 -0.76 -24.92 -21.23
CA GLY A 369 -0.77 -24.44 -19.84
C GLY A 369 -0.19 -23.03 -19.63
N GLU A 370 0.22 -22.36 -20.70
CA GLU A 370 0.57 -20.95 -20.67
C GLU A 370 -0.70 -20.09 -20.79
N VAL A 371 -0.82 -19.10 -19.92
CA VAL A 371 -2.00 -18.23 -19.78
C VAL A 371 -1.54 -16.79 -19.86
N ALA A 372 -2.19 -15.99 -20.72
CA ALA A 372 -1.95 -14.56 -20.78
C ALA A 372 -2.72 -13.85 -19.66
N HIS A 373 -2.05 -12.92 -19.00
CA HIS A 373 -2.58 -12.14 -17.89
C HIS A 373 -2.77 -10.67 -18.22
N LEU A 374 -1.99 -10.14 -19.14
CA LEU A 374 -2.11 -8.76 -19.60
C LEU A 374 -1.68 -8.65 -21.05
N GLU A 375 -2.43 -7.89 -21.84
CA GLU A 375 -2.04 -7.48 -23.18
C GLU A 375 -2.24 -5.97 -23.31
N VAL A 376 -1.16 -5.23 -23.60
CA VAL A 376 -1.19 -3.77 -23.70
C VAL A 376 -0.33 -3.29 -24.88
N PRO A 377 -0.75 -2.23 -25.60
CA PRO A 377 0.13 -1.55 -26.55
C PRO A 377 1.31 -0.94 -25.79
N ALA A 378 2.50 -1.00 -26.39
CA ALA A 378 3.72 -0.46 -25.82
C ALA A 378 4.76 -0.17 -26.91
N THR A 379 5.55 0.87 -26.71
CA THR A 379 6.69 1.20 -27.56
C THR A 379 7.97 0.88 -26.79
N PHE A 380 8.82 0.03 -27.35
CA PHE A 380 10.12 -0.26 -26.74
C PHE A 380 11.18 0.71 -27.25
N ARG A 381 11.86 1.38 -26.32
CA ARG A 381 13.00 2.25 -26.62
C ARG A 381 14.31 1.50 -26.42
N HIS A 382 14.98 1.20 -27.52
CA HIS A 382 16.32 0.65 -27.50
C HIS A 382 17.35 1.79 -27.46
N VAL A 383 18.12 1.89 -26.38
CA VAL A 383 19.18 2.90 -26.23
C VAL A 383 20.54 2.22 -26.37
N THR A 384 21.33 2.66 -27.35
CA THR A 384 22.77 2.36 -27.44
C THR A 384 23.58 3.58 -27.04
N ALA A 385 24.89 3.43 -26.89
CA ALA A 385 25.79 4.54 -26.56
C ALA A 385 25.72 5.74 -27.55
N THR A 386 25.16 5.55 -28.75
CA THR A 386 25.15 6.56 -29.82
C THR A 386 23.79 6.81 -30.47
N ARG A 387 22.78 5.95 -30.27
CA ARG A 387 21.44 6.13 -30.86
C ARG A 387 20.34 5.58 -29.96
N SER A 388 19.20 6.25 -29.92
CA SER A 388 17.93 5.68 -29.45
C SER A 388 17.06 5.31 -30.66
N ARG A 389 16.39 4.17 -30.58
CA ARG A 389 15.37 3.76 -31.56
C ARG A 389 14.13 3.29 -30.80
N ASP A 390 12.98 3.80 -31.21
CA ASP A 390 11.68 3.37 -30.73
C ASP A 390 11.12 2.30 -31.69
N ILE A 391 10.58 1.24 -31.11
CA ILE A 391 9.93 0.12 -31.80
C ILE A 391 8.50 0.05 -31.28
N VAL A 392 7.53 0.27 -32.15
CA VAL A 392 6.11 0.28 -31.76
C VAL A 392 5.61 -1.15 -31.76
N GLY A 393 4.86 -1.55 -30.74
CA GLY A 393 4.36 -2.90 -30.61
C GLY A 393 3.33 -3.07 -29.51
N ARG A 394 3.27 -4.30 -28.99
CA ARG A 394 2.47 -4.68 -27.83
C ARG A 394 3.24 -5.61 -26.92
N VAL A 395 2.91 -5.55 -25.65
CA VAL A 395 3.41 -6.44 -24.61
C VAL A 395 2.30 -7.41 -24.23
N VAL A 396 2.62 -8.70 -24.22
CA VAL A 396 1.77 -9.77 -23.69
C VAL A 396 2.50 -10.40 -22.52
N VAL A 397 1.93 -10.30 -21.32
CA VAL A 397 2.50 -10.88 -20.10
C VAL A 397 1.76 -12.17 -19.79
N THR A 398 2.49 -13.26 -19.61
CA THR A 398 1.92 -14.61 -19.37
C THR A 398 2.44 -15.20 -18.07
N ASN A 399 1.88 -16.29 -17.56
CA ASN A 399 2.46 -17.00 -16.42
C ASN A 399 3.90 -17.53 -16.64
N ARG A 400 4.43 -17.56 -17.87
CA ARG A 400 5.79 -18.08 -18.16
C ARG A 400 6.80 -16.99 -18.50
N GLN A 401 6.41 -16.02 -19.32
CA GLN A 401 7.30 -15.00 -19.86
C GLN A 401 6.53 -13.77 -20.36
N LEU A 402 7.26 -12.68 -20.54
CA LEU A 402 6.79 -11.50 -21.26
C LEU A 402 7.11 -11.68 -22.75
N TYR A 403 6.17 -11.33 -23.62
CA TYR A 403 6.37 -11.22 -25.06
C TYR A 403 6.27 -9.75 -25.46
N PHE A 404 7.26 -9.26 -26.19
CA PHE A 404 7.16 -8.01 -26.93
C PHE A 404 7.06 -8.32 -28.42
N ILE A 405 6.01 -7.79 -29.06
CA ILE A 405 5.69 -8.03 -30.45
C ILE A 405 5.65 -6.68 -31.15
N GLY A 406 6.70 -6.38 -31.92
CA GLY A 406 6.75 -5.18 -32.74
C GLY A 406 5.76 -5.24 -33.90
N THR A 407 5.48 -4.07 -34.47
CA THR A 407 4.73 -3.95 -35.73
C THR A 407 5.48 -4.63 -36.90
N ALA A 408 4.78 -4.85 -38.01
CA ALA A 408 5.29 -5.66 -39.12
C ALA A 408 6.70 -5.24 -39.57
N GLY A 409 7.67 -6.15 -39.46
CA GLY A 409 9.07 -5.93 -39.83
C GLY A 409 9.97 -5.37 -38.73
N GLU A 410 9.44 -4.98 -37.57
CA GLU A 410 10.25 -4.45 -36.46
C GLU A 410 10.79 -5.53 -35.50
N GLY A 411 10.33 -6.77 -35.64
CA GLY A 411 10.76 -7.91 -34.84
C GLY A 411 10.13 -7.97 -33.45
N GLY A 412 10.53 -8.97 -32.66
CA GLY A 412 10.02 -9.17 -31.31
C GLY A 412 10.96 -10.02 -30.47
N TRP A 413 10.68 -10.12 -29.18
CA TRP A 413 11.42 -10.96 -28.25
C TRP A 413 10.56 -11.39 -27.07
N ASN A 414 10.98 -12.48 -26.45
CA ASN A 414 10.45 -12.94 -25.18
C ASN A 414 11.48 -12.68 -24.07
N VAL A 415 10.97 -12.38 -22.89
CA VAL A 415 11.75 -12.17 -21.67
C VAL A 415 11.26 -13.15 -20.61
N GLN A 416 12.11 -14.11 -20.26
CA GLN A 416 11.86 -15.00 -19.13
C GLN A 416 12.00 -14.24 -17.81
N TYR A 417 11.15 -14.57 -16.83
CA TYR A 417 11.18 -13.92 -15.51
C TYR A 417 12.51 -14.06 -14.77
N SER A 418 13.24 -15.17 -14.98
CA SER A 418 14.59 -15.38 -14.45
C SER A 418 15.61 -14.34 -14.91
N LYS A 419 15.33 -13.63 -16.01
CA LYS A 419 16.24 -12.64 -16.59
C LYS A 419 15.95 -11.22 -16.11
N ILE A 420 14.81 -10.98 -15.45
CA ILE A 420 14.42 -9.66 -14.95
C ILE A 420 15.12 -9.40 -13.61
N LEU A 421 16.01 -8.39 -13.60
CA LEU A 421 16.75 -7.96 -12.42
C LEU A 421 15.95 -6.92 -11.64
N ARG A 422 15.43 -5.92 -12.36
CA ARG A 422 14.69 -4.79 -11.79
C ARG A 422 13.54 -4.37 -12.71
N ILE A 423 12.43 -4.01 -12.09
CA ILE A 423 11.27 -3.38 -12.72
C ILE A 423 11.16 -1.99 -12.09
N GLU A 424 11.18 -0.95 -12.91
CA GLU A 424 10.97 0.44 -12.48
C GLU A 424 9.70 0.97 -13.15
N GLU A 425 8.69 1.28 -12.34
CA GLU A 425 7.45 1.88 -12.81
C GLU A 425 7.69 3.34 -13.26
N ARG A 426 7.07 3.72 -14.38
CA ARG A 426 7.13 5.08 -14.93
C ARG A 426 5.72 5.56 -15.27
N PRO A 427 5.48 6.89 -15.28
CA PRO A 427 4.16 7.44 -15.61
C PRO A 427 3.61 7.00 -16.97
N ASP A 428 4.49 6.70 -17.93
CA ASP A 428 4.15 6.30 -19.30
C ASP A 428 4.45 4.82 -19.60
N GLY A 429 4.87 4.03 -18.61
CA GLY A 429 5.21 2.62 -18.81
C GLY A 429 6.09 2.00 -17.73
N VAL A 430 7.05 1.17 -18.15
CA VAL A 430 7.99 0.48 -17.25
C VAL A 430 9.39 0.43 -17.87
N ASN A 431 10.42 0.56 -17.03
CA ASN A 431 11.79 0.26 -17.43
C ASN A 431 12.22 -1.09 -16.86
N LEU A 432 12.65 -1.99 -17.76
CA LEU A 432 13.09 -3.33 -17.39
C LEU A 432 14.61 -3.45 -17.51
N GLU A 433 15.26 -3.69 -16.38
CA GLU A 433 16.66 -4.08 -16.35
C GLU A 433 16.76 -5.60 -16.39
N LEU A 434 17.40 -6.11 -17.43
CA LEU A 434 17.57 -7.54 -17.63
C LEU A 434 19.05 -7.93 -17.54
N SER A 435 19.29 -9.18 -17.17
CA SER A 435 20.63 -9.81 -17.25
C SER A 435 21.14 -9.98 -18.69
N VAL A 436 20.29 -9.73 -19.69
CA VAL A 436 20.61 -9.82 -21.12
C VAL A 436 20.32 -8.50 -21.82
N LYS A 437 21.11 -8.15 -22.84
CA LYS A 437 20.92 -6.89 -23.58
C LYS A 437 19.60 -6.83 -24.35
N LYS A 438 19.15 -7.96 -24.91
CA LYS A 438 17.94 -8.02 -25.74
C LYS A 438 16.70 -7.84 -24.86
N GLY A 439 15.91 -6.80 -25.15
CA GLY A 439 14.68 -6.50 -24.42
C GLY A 439 14.86 -5.74 -23.10
N SER A 440 16.10 -5.41 -22.71
CA SER A 440 16.34 -4.51 -21.59
C SER A 440 16.20 -3.06 -22.05
N GLY A 441 15.44 -2.27 -21.31
CA GLY A 441 15.16 -0.88 -21.65
C GLY A 441 13.74 -0.46 -21.27
N SER A 442 13.33 0.69 -21.82
CA SER A 442 12.07 1.33 -21.49
C SER A 442 10.94 0.91 -22.43
N TYR A 443 9.86 0.41 -21.85
CA TYR A 443 8.58 0.16 -22.50
C TYR A 443 7.68 1.33 -22.13
N HIS A 444 7.39 2.21 -23.08
CA HIS A 444 6.69 3.48 -22.86
C HIS A 444 5.49 3.62 -23.81
N HIS A 445 4.68 4.68 -23.67
CA HIS A 445 3.35 4.79 -24.31
C HIS A 445 2.42 3.61 -23.96
N VAL A 446 2.55 3.07 -22.75
CA VAL A 446 1.71 1.99 -22.27
C VAL A 446 0.38 2.57 -21.81
N SER A 447 -0.73 2.05 -22.34
CA SER A 447 -2.08 2.54 -21.99
C SER A 447 -2.43 2.41 -20.51
N ARG A 448 -1.91 1.37 -19.83
CA ARG A 448 -2.14 1.05 -18.41
C ARG A 448 -0.81 0.65 -17.74
N PRO A 449 0.08 1.62 -17.47
CA PRO A 449 1.45 1.35 -17.02
C PRO A 449 1.50 0.69 -15.65
N LEU A 450 0.60 1.08 -14.75
CA LEU A 450 0.47 0.50 -13.42
C LEU A 450 0.12 -0.99 -13.48
N LEU A 451 -0.84 -1.38 -14.32
CA LEU A 451 -1.20 -2.80 -14.46
C LEU A 451 -0.04 -3.63 -15.02
N LEU A 452 0.72 -3.08 -15.96
CA LEU A 452 1.91 -3.74 -16.50
C LEU A 452 2.96 -3.96 -15.41
N SER A 453 3.27 -2.91 -14.65
CA SER A 453 4.18 -2.97 -13.49
C SER A 453 3.74 -4.02 -12.48
N ALA A 454 2.50 -3.94 -12.00
CA ALA A 454 1.94 -4.87 -11.01
C ALA A 454 1.93 -6.32 -11.49
N THR A 455 1.54 -6.57 -12.74
CA THR A 455 1.50 -7.92 -13.33
C THR A 455 2.90 -8.53 -13.42
N LEU A 456 3.89 -7.75 -13.87
CA LEU A 456 5.27 -8.20 -13.96
C LEU A 456 5.87 -8.46 -12.57
N ASP A 457 5.64 -7.57 -11.62
CA ASP A 457 6.09 -7.75 -10.24
C ASP A 457 5.53 -9.03 -9.62
N ALA A 458 4.22 -9.26 -9.74
CA ALA A 458 3.56 -10.45 -9.21
C ALA A 458 4.14 -11.73 -9.82
N LEU A 459 4.34 -11.77 -11.14
CA LEU A 459 4.84 -12.94 -11.86
C LEU A 459 6.33 -13.19 -11.62
N VAL A 460 7.15 -12.14 -11.52
CA VAL A 460 8.57 -12.28 -11.14
C VAL A 460 8.69 -12.79 -9.71
N ARG A 461 7.86 -12.29 -8.77
CA ARG A 461 7.80 -12.80 -7.39
C ARG A 461 7.42 -14.28 -7.35
N LEU A 462 6.34 -14.66 -8.04
CA LEU A 462 5.91 -16.06 -8.17
C LEU A 462 7.03 -16.94 -8.73
N HIS A 463 7.72 -16.48 -9.78
CA HIS A 463 8.84 -17.21 -10.37
C HIS A 463 10.03 -17.35 -9.42
N LYS A 464 10.43 -16.27 -8.72
CA LYS A 464 11.53 -16.30 -7.74
C LYS A 464 11.20 -17.19 -6.55
N ARG A 465 9.96 -17.15 -6.05
CA ARG A 465 9.48 -18.04 -4.98
C ARG A 465 9.60 -19.50 -5.37
N LEU A 466 9.23 -19.86 -6.61
CA LEU A 466 9.39 -21.22 -7.12
C LEU A 466 10.85 -21.68 -7.14
N LEU A 467 11.79 -20.81 -7.48
CA LEU A 467 13.23 -21.12 -7.50
C LEU A 467 13.79 -21.40 -6.10
N LEU A 468 13.26 -20.72 -5.08
CA LEU A 468 13.74 -20.79 -3.69
C LEU A 468 13.06 -21.89 -2.84
N MET A 469 11.98 -22.51 -3.33
CA MET A 469 11.32 -23.65 -2.66
C MET A 469 12.17 -24.93 -2.73
N PRO A 470 12.41 -25.63 -1.59
CA PRO A 470 13.05 -26.94 -1.59
C PRO A 470 12.24 -27.94 -2.44
N GLN A 471 12.92 -28.84 -3.17
CA GLN A 471 12.23 -29.76 -4.10
C GLN A 471 11.19 -30.67 -3.42
N THR A 472 11.33 -30.92 -2.12
CA THR A 472 10.38 -31.67 -1.29
C THR A 472 9.04 -30.94 -1.09
N GLU A 473 9.03 -29.61 -1.04
CA GLU A 473 7.82 -28.79 -0.96
C GLU A 473 7.15 -28.62 -2.32
N ARG A 474 7.91 -28.59 -3.42
CA ARG A 474 7.35 -28.60 -4.78
C ARG A 474 6.49 -29.84 -5.07
N ALA A 475 6.68 -30.92 -4.31
CA ALA A 475 5.90 -32.15 -4.39
C ALA A 475 4.70 -32.19 -3.41
N SER A 476 4.65 -31.29 -2.43
CA SER A 476 3.63 -31.28 -1.39
C SER A 476 2.43 -30.43 -1.79
N ARG A 477 1.29 -31.08 -2.09
CA ARG A 477 -0.03 -30.42 -2.19
C ARG A 477 -0.60 -30.04 -0.81
N SER A 478 0.17 -30.22 0.27
CA SER A 478 -0.32 -29.99 1.62
C SER A 478 -0.44 -28.48 1.88
N ILE A 479 -1.66 -28.05 2.18
CA ILE A 479 -1.94 -26.68 2.62
C ILE A 479 -1.70 -26.63 4.14
N PRO A 480 -0.85 -25.72 4.65
CA PRO A 480 -0.63 -25.58 6.09
C PRO A 480 -1.94 -25.32 6.84
N GLN A 481 -2.05 -25.85 8.06
CA GLN A 481 -3.29 -25.78 8.83
C GLN A 481 -3.69 -24.33 9.17
N HIS A 482 -2.73 -23.45 9.47
CA HIS A 482 -3.00 -22.04 9.72
C HIS A 482 -3.63 -21.35 8.50
N VAL A 483 -3.12 -21.65 7.29
CA VAL A 483 -3.66 -21.12 6.04
C VAL A 483 -5.08 -21.63 5.80
N LYS A 484 -5.36 -22.91 6.07
CA LYS A 484 -6.72 -23.45 5.97
C LYS A 484 -7.69 -22.72 6.89
N ILE A 485 -7.29 -22.46 8.14
CA ILE A 485 -8.11 -21.77 9.13
C ILE A 485 -8.37 -20.34 8.69
N ALA A 486 -7.34 -19.62 8.27
CA ALA A 486 -7.46 -18.23 7.84
C ALA A 486 -8.33 -18.07 6.59
N VAL A 487 -8.13 -18.92 5.57
CA VAL A 487 -8.98 -18.97 4.37
C VAL A 487 -10.42 -19.33 4.73
N PHE A 488 -10.61 -20.28 5.66
CA PHE A 488 -11.95 -20.65 6.11
C PHE A 488 -12.67 -19.51 6.81
N HIS A 489 -11.95 -18.78 7.67
CA HIS A 489 -12.47 -17.63 8.39
C HIS A 489 -12.78 -16.46 7.45
N ARG A 490 -11.86 -16.15 6.53
CA ARG A 490 -12.03 -15.12 5.49
C ARG A 490 -13.25 -15.41 4.62
N ASP A 491 -13.38 -16.64 4.14
CA ASP A 491 -14.47 -17.07 3.26
C ASP A 491 -15.75 -17.43 4.05
N GLN A 492 -15.73 -17.24 5.37
CA GLN A 492 -16.85 -17.50 6.29
C GLN A 492 -17.43 -18.92 6.17
N GLY A 493 -16.59 -19.91 5.84
CA GLY A 493 -17.02 -21.28 5.59
C GLY A 493 -18.04 -21.40 4.45
N LYS A 494 -17.96 -20.53 3.44
CA LYS A 494 -18.83 -20.52 2.26
C LYS A 494 -18.02 -20.51 0.98
N CYS A 495 -18.60 -21.05 -0.07
CA CYS A 495 -18.04 -21.00 -1.41
C CYS A 495 -18.03 -19.55 -1.89
N VAL A 496 -16.86 -19.04 -2.27
CA VAL A 496 -16.71 -17.65 -2.73
C VAL A 496 -17.43 -17.38 -4.07
N GLN A 497 -17.77 -18.43 -4.83
CA GLN A 497 -18.44 -18.30 -6.13
C GLN A 497 -19.98 -18.33 -6.03
N CYS A 498 -20.54 -19.18 -5.17
CA CYS A 498 -22.00 -19.40 -5.13
C CYS A 498 -22.63 -19.28 -3.73
N GLY A 499 -21.83 -19.05 -2.69
CA GLY A 499 -22.29 -18.93 -1.31
C GLY A 499 -22.70 -20.24 -0.64
N ASP A 500 -22.63 -21.37 -1.34
CA ASP A 500 -22.90 -22.71 -0.78
C ASP A 500 -21.91 -23.04 0.33
N ASN A 501 -22.34 -23.68 1.40
CA ASN A 501 -21.50 -24.05 2.54
C ASN A 501 -21.25 -25.57 2.62
N ASN A 502 -21.74 -26.34 1.64
CA ASN A 502 -21.57 -27.80 1.61
C ASN A 502 -20.43 -28.23 0.68
N TYR A 503 -19.73 -29.30 1.08
CA TYR A 503 -18.66 -29.93 0.30
C TYR A 503 -17.63 -28.93 -0.24
N LEU A 504 -17.12 -28.11 0.67
CA LEU A 504 -16.10 -27.10 0.38
C LEU A 504 -14.72 -27.73 0.23
N GLU A 505 -14.02 -27.28 -0.78
CA GLU A 505 -12.66 -27.67 -1.12
C GLU A 505 -11.80 -26.42 -1.15
N TYR A 506 -10.57 -26.53 -0.63
CA TYR A 506 -9.57 -25.48 -0.77
C TYR A 506 -9.00 -25.55 -2.19
N ASP A 507 -9.33 -24.55 -2.99
CA ASP A 507 -8.85 -24.41 -4.34
C ASP A 507 -7.82 -23.28 -4.41
N HIS A 508 -6.75 -23.50 -5.17
CA HIS A 508 -5.79 -22.43 -5.44
C HIS A 508 -6.30 -21.56 -6.59
N VAL A 509 -6.44 -20.26 -6.33
CA VAL A 509 -6.81 -19.25 -7.34
C VAL A 509 -5.84 -19.37 -8.52
N ILE A 510 -4.53 -19.28 -8.26
CA ILE A 510 -3.48 -19.71 -9.17
C ILE A 510 -3.17 -21.18 -8.89
N PRO A 511 -3.39 -22.12 -9.82
CA PRO A 511 -3.08 -23.52 -9.60
C PRO A 511 -1.62 -23.75 -9.22
N HIS A 512 -1.36 -24.72 -8.34
CA HIS A 512 0.00 -25.13 -7.98
C HIS A 512 0.84 -25.52 -9.21
N SER A 513 0.22 -26.11 -10.24
CA SER A 513 0.88 -26.44 -11.52
C SER A 513 1.39 -25.21 -12.29
N LEU A 514 0.85 -24.03 -11.98
CA LEU A 514 1.21 -22.75 -12.58
C LEU A 514 2.00 -21.85 -11.61
N GLY A 515 2.46 -22.42 -10.48
CA GLY A 515 3.29 -21.71 -9.52
C GLY A 515 2.56 -21.07 -8.35
N GLY A 516 1.26 -21.32 -8.21
CA GLY A 516 0.49 -20.77 -7.10
C GLY A 516 0.88 -21.39 -5.77
N ALA A 517 1.08 -20.53 -4.77
CA ALA A 517 1.46 -20.95 -3.44
C ALA A 517 0.24 -21.27 -2.56
N SER A 518 0.43 -22.13 -1.56
CA SER A 518 -0.57 -22.37 -0.50
C SER A 518 -0.55 -21.24 0.53
N THR A 519 -0.90 -20.03 0.11
CA THR A 519 -1.07 -18.85 0.98
C THR A 519 -2.53 -18.48 1.11
N GLU A 520 -2.86 -17.71 2.14
CA GLU A 520 -4.23 -17.26 2.39
C GLU A 520 -4.83 -16.57 1.15
N ASN A 521 -4.08 -15.64 0.55
CA ASN A 521 -4.54 -14.87 -0.60
C ASN A 521 -4.64 -15.66 -1.92
N ASN A 522 -3.95 -16.79 -2.04
CA ASN A 522 -4.01 -17.62 -3.25
C ASN A 522 -4.89 -18.86 -3.08
N LEU A 523 -5.47 -19.06 -1.91
CA LEU A 523 -6.43 -20.13 -1.64
C LEU A 523 -7.82 -19.55 -1.46
N GLN A 524 -8.83 -20.29 -1.88
CA GLN A 524 -10.24 -19.94 -1.74
C GLN A 524 -11.06 -21.19 -1.44
N LEU A 525 -12.18 -21.03 -0.75
CA LEU A 525 -13.17 -22.08 -0.60
C LEU A 525 -14.08 -22.13 -1.82
N LEU A 526 -14.10 -23.27 -2.51
CA LEU A 526 -15.08 -23.57 -3.55
C LEU A 526 -15.89 -24.80 -3.18
N CYS A 527 -17.20 -24.76 -3.41
CA CYS A 527 -17.97 -26.01 -3.38
C CYS A 527 -17.53 -26.89 -4.54
N ARG A 528 -17.63 -28.22 -4.37
CA ARG A 528 -17.21 -29.20 -5.37
C ARG A 528 -17.69 -28.91 -6.80
N ARG A 529 -18.93 -28.39 -6.96
CA ARG A 529 -19.48 -28.00 -8.27
C ARG A 529 -18.70 -26.85 -8.90
N CYS A 530 -18.48 -25.77 -8.14
CA CYS A 530 -17.72 -24.60 -8.61
C CYS A 530 -16.24 -24.96 -8.83
N ASN A 531 -15.66 -25.80 -7.99
CA ASN A 531 -14.29 -26.25 -8.14
C ASN A 531 -14.09 -27.07 -9.43
N LEU A 532 -14.99 -28.03 -9.70
CA LEU A 532 -14.96 -28.81 -10.94
C LEU A 532 -15.16 -27.95 -12.19
N GLN A 533 -16.00 -26.91 -12.11
CA GLN A 533 -16.21 -25.98 -13.21
C GLN A 533 -14.99 -25.09 -13.46
N LYS A 534 -14.27 -24.70 -12.41
CA LYS A 534 -13.01 -23.95 -12.49
C LYS A 534 -11.87 -24.80 -13.04
N SER A 535 -11.68 -26.02 -12.53
CA SER A 535 -10.58 -26.90 -12.94
C SER A 535 -9.21 -26.19 -12.82
N ASN A 536 -8.38 -26.21 -13.86
CA ASN A 536 -7.10 -25.48 -13.92
C ASN A 536 -7.22 -24.06 -14.50
N LYS A 537 -8.44 -23.53 -14.64
CA LYS A 537 -8.67 -22.16 -15.13
C LYS A 537 -8.46 -21.17 -13.99
N ILE A 538 -7.90 -20.01 -14.34
CA ILE A 538 -7.69 -18.86 -13.45
C ILE A 538 -8.82 -17.87 -13.67
#